data_AF-A0A7K0EVH4-F1
#
_entry.id   AF-A0A7K0EVH4-F1
#
_cell.length_a   1.000
_cell.length_b   1.000
_cell.length_c   1.000
_cell.angle_alpha   90.00
_cell.angle_beta   90.00
_cell.angle_gamma   90.00
#
_symmetry.space_group_name_H-M   'P 1'
#
loop_
_entity.id
_entity.type
_entity.pdbx_description
1 polymer ?
#
loop_
_entity_poly.entity_id
_entity_poly.type
_entity_poly.pdbx_seq_one_letter_code
_entity_poly.pdbx_strand_id
1 'polypeptide(L)'
;MKTGFLLVGMMALFFLNHPVSGQSQKVGNSFPTYDQIRQKDRDTYDYVNWDGKARVVETDSINLFDYPSGTVTYILNGKPSDDVRYVKRVLAKKGTQVEKISISKAGPTARHVVTINYEVH
;
A
#
# COMPACT_ATOMS: atom_id res chain seq x y z
N MET A 1 25.64 13.29 -70.89
CA MET A 1 25.94 14.65 -70.41
C MET A 1 24.93 14.99 -69.33
N LYS A 2 25.43 15.42 -68.17
CA LYS A 2 24.66 15.90 -67.01
C LYS A 2 24.22 17.34 -67.26
N THR A 3 22.97 17.67 -66.89
CA THR A 3 22.42 18.97 -66.43
C THR A 3 20.88 18.85 -66.46
N GLY A 4 20.04 19.31 -65.52
CA GLY A 4 20.15 20.02 -64.24
C GLY A 4 18.89 19.67 -63.41
N PHE A 5 18.96 19.48 -62.09
CA PHE A 5 18.85 20.49 -61.03
C PHE A 5 17.78 21.59 -61.22
N LEU A 6 16.93 21.69 -60.18
CA LEU A 6 16.36 22.90 -59.56
C LEU A 6 15.03 23.47 -60.09
N LEU A 7 13.94 23.15 -59.38
CA LEU A 7 13.03 24.12 -58.72
C LEU A 7 12.02 23.31 -57.86
N VAL A 8 12.35 22.91 -56.63
CA VAL A 8 12.10 23.66 -55.38
C VAL A 8 11.23 24.90 -55.59
N GLY A 9 9.98 24.85 -55.16
CA GLY A 9 9.18 26.06 -54.94
C GLY A 9 7.70 25.94 -55.27
N MET A 10 6.93 25.19 -54.48
CA MET A 10 5.53 25.55 -54.18
C MET A 10 5.01 24.79 -52.95
N MET A 11 5.77 24.88 -51.86
CA MET A 11 5.23 24.70 -50.51
C MET A 11 4.93 26.09 -49.98
N ALA A 12 3.67 26.54 -50.07
CA ALA A 12 3.12 27.57 -49.20
C ALA A 12 1.63 27.76 -49.47
N LEU A 13 0.85 27.84 -48.39
CA LEU A 13 -0.48 28.47 -48.29
C LEU A 13 -1.71 27.61 -48.62
N PHE A 14 -1.91 26.51 -47.87
CA PHE A 14 -3.27 26.03 -47.57
C PHE A 14 -3.43 25.53 -46.13
N PHE A 15 -2.73 26.16 -45.18
CA PHE A 15 -3.05 26.04 -43.77
C PHE A 15 -3.24 27.44 -43.25
N LEU A 16 -4.47 27.82 -42.93
CA LEU A 16 -4.87 28.82 -41.94
C LEU A 16 -6.33 29.18 -42.23
N ASN A 17 -7.25 28.52 -41.52
CA ASN A 17 -8.50 29.07 -40.98
C ASN A 17 -9.44 27.93 -40.58
N HIS A 18 -9.04 27.19 -39.55
CA HIS A 18 -10.01 26.53 -38.70
C HIS A 18 -10.00 27.33 -37.40
N PRO A 19 -11.11 27.94 -36.97
CA PRO A 19 -11.20 28.44 -35.61
C PRO A 19 -11.06 27.22 -34.70
N VAL A 20 -9.87 27.06 -34.12
CA VAL A 20 -9.68 26.14 -33.00
C VAL A 20 -10.41 26.77 -31.84
N SER A 21 -11.67 26.36 -31.66
CA SER A 21 -12.37 26.57 -30.41
C SER A 21 -11.66 25.71 -29.37
N GLY A 22 -10.75 26.33 -28.61
CA GLY A 22 -10.24 25.77 -27.37
C GLY A 22 -11.39 25.72 -26.36
N GLN A 23 -12.24 24.70 -26.47
CA GLN A 23 -13.15 24.38 -25.39
C GLN A 23 -12.26 23.86 -24.27
N SER A 24 -11.95 24.72 -23.30
CA SER A 24 -11.41 24.27 -22.02
C SER A 24 -12.36 23.18 -21.55
N GLN A 25 -11.91 21.92 -21.62
CA GLN A 25 -12.65 20.81 -21.04
C GLN A 25 -13.00 21.27 -19.63
N LYS A 26 -14.27 21.16 -19.22
CA LYS A 26 -14.60 21.28 -17.81
C LYS A 26 -13.79 20.20 -17.12
N VAL A 27 -12.61 20.58 -16.65
CA VAL A 27 -11.72 19.70 -15.90
C VAL A 27 -12.55 19.39 -14.68
N GLY A 28 -13.07 18.16 -14.63
CA GLY A 28 -13.78 17.59 -13.50
C GLY A 28 -12.87 17.40 -12.29
N ASN A 29 -11.89 18.29 -12.11
CA ASN A 29 -11.07 18.38 -10.92
C ASN A 29 -11.78 19.32 -9.95
N SER A 30 -13.03 19.00 -9.63
CA SER A 30 -13.56 19.47 -8.36
C SER A 30 -12.72 18.76 -7.31
N PHE A 31 -12.02 19.53 -6.49
CA PHE A 31 -11.38 19.00 -5.30
C PHE A 31 -12.41 18.10 -4.58
N PRO A 32 -12.04 16.88 -4.18
CA PRO A 32 -13.00 15.96 -3.60
C PRO A 32 -13.63 16.60 -2.36
N THR A 33 -14.95 16.45 -2.22
CA THR A 33 -15.66 16.97 -1.05
C THR A 33 -15.18 16.26 0.20
N TYR A 34 -15.33 16.89 1.36
CA TYR A 34 -14.96 16.30 2.64
C TYR A 34 -15.53 14.88 2.83
N ASP A 35 -16.78 14.66 2.40
CA ASP A 35 -17.43 13.34 2.46
C ASP A 35 -16.80 12.26 1.57
N GLN A 36 -16.05 12.65 0.53
CA GLN A 36 -15.35 11.72 -0.38
C GLN A 36 -13.97 11.31 0.14
N ILE A 37 -13.35 12.14 0.99
CA ILE A 37 -12.05 11.85 1.62
C ILE A 37 -12.19 11.35 3.06
N ARG A 38 -13.35 11.56 3.70
CA ARG A 38 -13.62 11.02 5.03
C ARG A 38 -13.77 9.51 4.93
N GLN A 39 -12.86 8.77 5.55
CA GLN A 39 -12.98 7.32 5.71
C GLN A 39 -14.16 7.02 6.63
N LYS A 40 -15.28 6.56 6.05
CA LYS A 40 -16.57 6.40 6.73
C LYS A 40 -16.54 5.48 7.96
N ASP A 41 -15.54 4.60 8.03
CA ASP A 41 -15.34 3.62 9.11
C ASP A 41 -14.17 3.97 10.05
N ARG A 42 -13.55 5.16 9.92
CA ARG A 42 -12.48 5.63 10.81
C ARG A 42 -12.91 6.91 11.52
N ASP A 43 -13.61 6.75 12.64
CA ASP A 43 -13.79 7.85 13.58
C ASP A 43 -12.51 8.01 14.40
N THR A 44 -11.85 9.16 14.25
CA THR A 44 -10.75 9.55 15.15
C THR A 44 -11.37 10.08 16.44
N TYR A 45 -11.40 9.26 17.48
CA TYR A 45 -11.78 9.70 18.82
C TYR A 45 -10.61 10.45 19.45
N ASP A 46 -10.72 11.78 19.54
CA ASP A 46 -9.73 12.62 20.20
C ASP A 46 -9.97 12.60 21.72
N TYR A 47 -9.38 11.62 22.40
CA TYR A 47 -9.32 11.59 23.86
C TYR A 47 -8.22 12.54 24.32
N VAL A 48 -8.61 13.77 24.65
CA VAL A 48 -7.72 14.73 25.29
C VAL A 48 -7.46 14.26 26.73
N ASN A 49 -6.31 13.63 26.97
CA ASN A 49 -5.82 13.42 28.32
C ASN A 49 -5.57 14.78 29.00
N TRP A 50 -5.71 14.86 30.32
CA TRP A 50 -5.51 16.10 31.11
C TRP A 50 -4.13 16.77 30.88
N ASP A 51 -3.15 16.03 30.37
CA ASP A 51 -1.81 16.52 30.01
C ASP A 51 -1.68 17.07 28.57
N GLY A 52 -2.79 17.17 27.83
CA GLY A 52 -2.84 17.70 26.47
C GLY A 52 -2.25 16.75 25.41
N LYS A 53 -1.92 15.52 25.76
CA LYS A 53 -1.37 14.53 24.83
C LYS A 53 -2.46 13.53 24.42
N ALA A 54 -3.00 13.73 23.22
CA ALA A 54 -3.85 12.74 22.58
C ALA A 54 -3.04 11.46 22.35
N ARG A 55 -3.37 10.38 23.07
CA ARG A 55 -2.82 9.05 22.78
C ARG A 55 -3.71 8.39 21.74
N VAL A 56 -3.41 8.62 20.48
CA VAL A 56 -4.05 7.88 19.38
C VAL A 56 -3.59 6.43 19.48
N VAL A 57 -4.47 5.52 19.91
CA VAL A 57 -4.24 4.08 19.85
C VAL A 57 -4.87 3.59 18.55
N GLU A 58 -4.13 3.68 17.45
CA GLU A 58 -4.51 3.01 16.21
C GLU A 58 -4.46 1.49 16.46
N THR A 59 -5.64 0.87 16.51
CA THR A 59 -5.74 -0.59 16.62
C THR A 59 -5.84 -1.15 15.21
N ASP A 60 -4.70 -1.25 14.53
CA ASP A 60 -4.62 -1.96 13.26
C ASP A 60 -4.69 -3.47 13.54
N SER A 61 -5.80 -4.11 13.15
CA SER A 61 -5.93 -5.56 13.19
C SER A 61 -5.11 -6.17 12.05
N ILE A 62 -3.88 -6.60 12.34
CA ILE A 62 -3.03 -7.29 11.37
C ILE A 62 -3.33 -8.79 11.43
N ASN A 63 -3.74 -9.37 10.30
CA ASN A 63 -3.82 -10.82 10.17
C ASN A 63 -2.41 -11.39 9.93
N LEU A 64 -1.87 -12.08 10.92
CA LEU A 64 -0.53 -12.66 10.87
C LEU A 64 -0.35 -13.74 9.80
N PHE A 65 -1.44 -14.25 9.21
CA PHE A 65 -1.43 -15.40 8.30
C PHE A 65 -1.90 -15.07 6.88
N ASP A 66 -2.12 -13.80 6.55
CA ASP A 66 -2.57 -13.36 5.22
C ASP A 66 -1.42 -12.91 4.30
N TYR A 67 -0.17 -13.20 4.71
CA TYR A 67 0.99 -12.95 3.86
C TYR A 67 1.01 -13.93 2.68
N PRO A 68 1.42 -13.48 1.48
CA PRO A 68 1.63 -14.37 0.34
C PRO A 68 2.57 -15.53 0.67
N SER A 69 2.35 -16.67 0.02
CA SER A 69 3.19 -17.85 0.26
C SER A 69 4.66 -17.55 -0.07
N GLY A 70 5.56 -17.90 0.85
CA GLY A 70 7.00 -17.71 0.68
C GLY A 70 7.52 -16.30 0.98
N THR A 71 6.66 -15.36 1.41
CA THR A 71 7.07 -13.99 1.79
C THR A 71 7.23 -13.79 3.29
N VAL A 72 6.91 -14.80 4.10
CA VAL A 72 7.05 -14.73 5.56
C VAL A 72 7.68 -16.01 6.08
N THR A 73 8.53 -15.85 7.08
CA THR A 73 9.04 -16.94 7.91
C THR A 73 8.60 -16.70 9.34
N TYR A 74 7.97 -17.70 9.95
CA TYR A 74 7.54 -17.63 11.35
C TYR A 74 8.65 -18.16 12.25
N ILE A 75 8.82 -17.54 13.42
CA ILE A 75 9.73 -18.02 14.46
C ILE A 75 8.90 -18.28 15.71
N LEU A 76 8.74 -19.56 16.07
CA LEU A 76 7.94 -20.02 17.22
C LEU A 76 8.87 -20.40 18.37
N ASN A 77 8.87 -19.62 19.46
CA ASN A 77 9.79 -19.83 20.60
C ASN A 77 11.25 -20.04 20.13
N GLY A 78 11.69 -19.21 19.19
CA GLY A 78 13.04 -19.28 18.59
C GLY A 78 13.22 -20.30 17.47
N LYS A 79 12.22 -21.13 17.15
CA LYS A 79 12.31 -22.15 16.09
C LYS A 79 11.68 -21.65 14.78
N PRO A 80 12.43 -21.56 13.67
CA PRO A 80 11.87 -21.11 12.39
C PRO A 80 10.91 -22.16 11.81
N SER A 81 9.85 -21.69 11.16
CA SER A 81 8.89 -22.50 10.42
C SER A 81 8.31 -21.70 9.26
N ASP A 82 8.35 -22.28 8.06
CA ASP A 82 7.69 -21.73 6.87
C ASP A 82 6.29 -22.35 6.65
N ASP A 83 5.88 -23.34 7.47
CA ASP A 83 4.58 -23.99 7.38
C ASP A 83 3.51 -23.26 8.23
N VAL A 84 2.72 -22.42 7.57
CA VAL A 84 1.57 -21.74 8.17
C VAL A 84 0.60 -22.69 8.86
N ARG A 85 0.36 -23.88 8.32
CA ARG A 85 -0.61 -24.83 8.90
C ARG A 85 -0.09 -25.39 10.21
N TYR A 86 1.20 -25.68 10.28
CA TYR A 86 1.87 -26.06 11.52
C TYR A 86 1.78 -24.93 12.55
N VAL A 87 2.11 -23.69 12.16
CA VAL A 87 2.04 -22.53 13.06
C VAL A 87 0.63 -22.34 13.64
N LYS A 88 -0.40 -22.34 12.78
CA LYS A 88 -1.79 -22.24 13.22
C LYS A 88 -2.18 -23.35 14.19
N ARG A 89 -1.73 -24.58 13.93
CA ARG A 89 -2.03 -25.73 14.81
C ARG A 89 -1.39 -25.58 16.19
N VAL A 90 -0.15 -25.12 16.25
CA VAL A 90 0.56 -24.88 17.52
C VAL A 90 -0.16 -23.82 18.33
N LEU A 91 -0.53 -22.70 17.70
CA LEU A 91 -1.18 -21.58 18.38
C LEU A 91 -2.64 -21.84 18.73
N ALA A 92 -3.33 -22.72 17.99
CA ALA A 92 -4.69 -23.14 18.28
C ALA A 92 -4.76 -24.24 19.36
N LYS A 93 -3.63 -24.76 19.83
CA LYS A 93 -3.61 -25.80 20.86
C LYS A 93 -4.17 -25.22 22.17
N LYS A 94 -5.09 -25.96 22.81
CA LYS A 94 -5.63 -25.57 24.12
C LYS A 94 -4.50 -25.45 25.13
N GLY A 95 -4.53 -24.39 25.95
CA GLY A 95 -3.49 -24.08 26.93
C GLY A 95 -2.35 -23.23 26.37
N THR A 96 -2.33 -22.95 25.06
CA THR A 96 -1.35 -22.03 24.47
C THR A 96 -1.74 -20.57 24.70
N GLN A 97 -0.86 -19.83 25.35
CA GLN A 97 -0.99 -18.39 25.57
C GLN A 97 0.14 -17.65 24.84
N VAL A 98 -0.22 -16.75 23.93
CA VAL A 98 0.76 -15.92 23.22
C VAL A 98 1.19 -14.77 24.14
N GLU A 99 2.49 -14.69 24.39
CA GLU A 99 3.07 -13.65 25.26
C GLU A 99 3.50 -12.43 24.44
N LYS A 100 4.09 -12.68 23.27
CA LYS A 100 4.70 -11.63 22.46
C LYS A 100 4.66 -11.99 20.99
N ILE A 101 4.28 -11.01 20.18
CA ILE A 101 4.40 -11.05 18.72
C ILE A 101 5.31 -9.90 18.30
N SER A 102 6.24 -10.17 17.38
CA SER A 102 7.08 -9.16 16.75
C SER A 102 7.12 -9.39 15.26
N ILE A 103 6.85 -8.34 14.49
CA ILE A 103 6.93 -8.36 13.03
C ILE A 103 8.12 -7.51 12.63
N SER A 104 9.15 -8.16 12.07
CA SER A 104 10.34 -7.47 11.60
C SER A 104 10.17 -7.01 10.16
N LYS A 105 10.86 -5.91 9.80
CA LYS A 105 10.97 -5.47 8.40
C LYS A 105 11.55 -6.60 7.55
N ALA A 106 11.13 -6.65 6.29
CA ALA A 106 11.62 -7.67 5.35
C ALA A 106 13.16 -7.63 5.28
N GLY A 107 13.79 -8.78 5.48
CA GLY A 107 15.23 -8.92 5.40
C GLY A 107 15.76 -8.83 3.96
N PRO A 108 17.06 -9.05 3.73
CA PRO A 108 17.65 -9.01 2.38
C PRO A 108 17.02 -10.01 1.38
N THR A 109 16.30 -11.02 1.88
CA THR A 109 15.53 -11.99 1.09
C THR A 109 14.10 -11.53 0.76
N ALA A 110 13.74 -10.27 1.06
CA ALA A 110 12.40 -9.72 0.95
C ALA A 110 11.32 -10.47 1.77
N ARG A 111 11.73 -11.33 2.72
CA ARG A 111 10.83 -12.06 3.62
C ARG A 111 10.62 -11.31 4.92
N HIS A 112 9.36 -11.16 5.33
CA HIS A 112 8.99 -10.74 6.68
C HIS A 112 9.35 -11.83 7.69
N VAL A 113 9.73 -11.42 8.89
CA VAL A 113 9.96 -12.35 10.00
C VAL A 113 8.94 -12.06 11.08
N VAL A 114 8.09 -13.05 11.36
CA VAL A 114 7.07 -12.98 12.40
C VAL A 114 7.50 -13.87 13.55
N THR A 115 7.94 -13.26 14.65
CA THR A 115 8.35 -13.98 15.86
C THR A 115 7.18 -14.03 16.84
N ILE A 116 6.85 -15.22 17.30
CA ILE A 116 5.77 -15.50 18.24
C ILE A 116 6.34 -16.28 19.41
N ASN A 117 6.30 -15.68 20.59
CA ASN A 117 6.61 -16.34 21.86
C ASN A 117 5.31 -16.73 22.56
N TYR A 118 5.23 -17.96 23.05
CA TYR A 118 4.07 -18.50 23.71
C TYR A 118 4.45 -19.50 24.80
N GLU A 119 3.60 -19.58 25.82
CA GLU A 119 3.65 -20.61 26.86
C GLU A 119 2.54 -21.65 26.64
N VAL A 120 2.73 -22.84 27.21
CA VAL A 120 1.73 -23.92 27.20
C VAL A 120 1.47 -24.33 28.64
N HIS A 121 0.24 -24.12 29.09
CA HIS A 121 -0.25 -24.53 30.41
C HIS A 121 -1.02 -25.85 30.36
#